data_AF-I4KD05-F1
#
_entry.id   AF-I4KD05-F1
#
_cell.length_a   1.000
_cell.length_b   1.000
_cell.length_c   1.000
_cell.angle_alpha   90.00
_cell.angle_beta   90.00
_cell.angle_gamma   90.00
#
_symmetry.space_group_name_H-M   'P 1'
#
loop_
_entity.id
_entity.type
_entity.pdbx_description
1 polymer ?
#
loop_
_entity_poly.entity_id
_entity_poly.type
_entity_poly.pdbx_seq_one_letter_code
_entity_poly.pdbx_strand_id
1 'polypeptide(L)'
;MQMVAPFVLQDFDVGWVATDAVGQVALFTTGGPGPVPDSAMPSVENSEEFVLSLPEVSDVDRVTARAGVNAFVEFAKRGFFAYDWSDVHRDSRQALRGYELQCRPLNPLTLFDLPAPLRALAEATRLSDVTFGAPIIVIGDQVS
;
A
#
# COMPACT_ATOMS: atom_id res chain seq x y z
N MET A 1 -15.94 -20.98 -24.91
CA MET A 1 -15.25 -19.69 -24.67
C MET A 1 -15.71 -19.19 -23.33
N GLN A 2 -14.92 -19.43 -22.28
CA GLN A 2 -15.29 -19.06 -20.91
C GLN A 2 -15.01 -17.56 -20.76
N MET A 3 -16.06 -16.76 -20.58
CA MET A 3 -15.90 -15.38 -20.15
C MET A 3 -15.35 -15.43 -18.72
N VAL A 4 -14.09 -15.04 -18.57
CA VAL A 4 -13.52 -14.72 -17.25
C VAL A 4 -14.17 -13.38 -16.89
N ALA A 5 -15.09 -13.39 -15.92
CA ALA A 5 -15.61 -12.15 -15.39
C ALA A 5 -14.41 -11.36 -14.81
N PRO A 6 -14.24 -10.07 -15.12
CA PRO A 6 -13.24 -9.27 -14.42
C PRO A 6 -13.55 -9.36 -12.92
N PHE A 7 -12.56 -9.71 -12.11
CA PHE A 7 -12.71 -9.75 -10.66
C PHE A 7 -13.04 -8.34 -10.19
N VAL A 8 -14.30 -8.11 -9.86
CA VAL A 8 -14.80 -6.79 -9.49
C VAL A 8 -14.42 -6.54 -8.03
N LEU A 9 -13.26 -5.90 -7.79
CA LEU A 9 -12.80 -5.42 -6.48
C LEU A 9 -13.70 -4.32 -5.85
N GLN A 10 -14.90 -4.06 -6.39
CA GLN A 10 -15.65 -2.82 -6.13
C GLN A 10 -16.17 -2.66 -4.70
N ASP A 11 -16.14 -3.70 -3.86
CA ASP A 11 -16.68 -3.67 -2.49
C ASP A 11 -15.69 -4.14 -1.40
N PHE A 12 -14.44 -4.46 -1.74
CA PHE A 12 -13.47 -4.99 -0.77
C PHE A 12 -12.39 -3.97 -0.43
N ASP A 13 -12.17 -3.79 0.88
CA ASP A 13 -10.95 -3.17 1.38
C ASP A 13 -9.80 -4.16 1.20
N VAL A 14 -8.79 -3.78 0.42
CA VAL A 14 -7.66 -4.64 0.11
C VAL A 14 -6.34 -3.93 0.38
N GLY A 15 -5.43 -4.67 1.01
CA GLY A 15 -4.04 -4.30 1.15
C GLY A 15 -3.21 -4.81 -0.02
N TRP A 16 -2.21 -4.04 -0.47
CA TRP A 16 -1.21 -4.51 -1.42
C TRP A 16 0.16 -3.92 -1.11
N VAL A 17 1.24 -4.61 -1.50
CA VAL A 17 2.62 -4.17 -1.25
C VAL A 17 3.34 -3.76 -2.52
N ALA A 18 4.28 -2.82 -2.37
CA ALA A 18 5.16 -2.41 -3.44
C ALA A 18 6.52 -1.96 -2.93
N THR A 19 7.43 -1.82 -3.87
CA THR A 19 8.76 -1.25 -3.67
C THR A 19 8.89 0.05 -4.44
N ASP A 20 9.52 1.06 -3.85
CA ASP A 20 9.75 2.35 -4.51
C ASP A 20 11.06 2.39 -5.33
N ALA A 21 11.40 3.57 -5.86
CA ALA A 21 12.59 3.79 -6.65
C ALA A 21 13.90 3.43 -5.92
N VAL A 22 13.95 3.64 -4.60
CA VAL A 22 15.15 3.46 -3.76
C VAL A 22 15.17 2.12 -3.02
N GLY A 23 14.16 1.27 -3.23
CA GLY A 23 14.11 -0.07 -2.67
C GLY A 23 13.37 -0.16 -1.32
N GLN A 24 12.74 0.90 -0.85
CA GLN A 24 11.91 0.89 0.36
C GLN A 24 10.55 0.25 0.08
N VAL A 25 9.91 -0.25 1.13
CA VAL A 25 8.65 -1.00 1.01
C VAL A 25 7.47 -0.24 1.62
N ALA A 26 6.30 -0.39 1.01
CA ALA A 26 5.06 0.18 1.49
C ALA A 26 3.92 -0.83 1.38
N LEU A 27 2.94 -0.65 2.26
CA LEU A 27 1.63 -1.28 2.18
C LEU A 27 0.60 -0.19 1.89
N PHE A 28 -0.27 -0.47 0.94
CA PHE A 28 -1.35 0.39 0.49
C PHE A 28 -2.68 -0.30 0.79
N THR A 29 -3.61 0.39 1.44
CA THR A 29 -4.98 -0.10 1.66
C THR A 29 -5.95 0.66 0.78
N THR A 30 -6.88 -0.03 0.16
CA THR A 30 -7.98 0.60 -0.57
C THR A 30 -9.21 0.68 0.33
N GLY A 31 -9.63 1.85 0.84
CA GLY A 31 -10.87 1.95 1.64
C GLY A 31 -12.20 1.66 0.89
N GLY A 32 -12.18 0.89 -0.20
CA GLY A 32 -13.25 0.64 -1.16
C GLY A 32 -12.68 0.56 -2.58
N PRO A 33 -13.35 1.12 -3.62
CA PRO A 33 -12.91 1.05 -5.02
C PRO A 33 -11.70 1.98 -5.31
N GLY A 34 -10.55 1.67 -4.72
CA GLY A 34 -9.27 2.32 -5.00
C GLY A 34 -8.51 1.64 -6.14
N PRO A 35 -7.63 2.36 -6.85
CA PRO A 35 -6.84 1.79 -7.95
C PRO A 35 -5.76 0.86 -7.41
N VAL A 36 -5.74 -0.39 -7.89
CA VAL A 36 -4.69 -1.38 -7.60
C VAL A 36 -3.92 -1.67 -8.90
N PRO A 37 -2.58 -1.58 -8.92
CA PRO A 37 -1.80 -1.99 -10.09
C PRO A 37 -2.04 -3.47 -10.44
N ASP A 38 -2.10 -3.82 -11.72
CA ASP A 38 -2.22 -5.22 -12.15
C ASP A 38 -1.10 -6.11 -11.57
N SER A 39 0.11 -5.56 -11.46
CA SER A 39 1.25 -6.24 -10.86
C SER A 39 1.09 -6.53 -9.36
N ALA A 40 0.20 -5.81 -8.68
CA ALA A 40 -0.05 -5.90 -7.24
C ALA A 40 -1.17 -6.90 -6.91
N MET A 41 -1.95 -7.32 -7.91
CA MET A 41 -3.03 -8.30 -7.75
C MET A 41 -2.62 -9.57 -7.01
N PRO A 42 -1.43 -10.17 -7.22
CA PRO A 42 -1.00 -11.34 -6.47
C PRO A 42 -0.79 -11.09 -4.96
N SER A 43 -0.62 -9.83 -4.55
CA SER A 43 -0.39 -9.46 -3.14
C SER A 43 -1.67 -9.16 -2.35
N VAL A 44 -2.78 -8.88 -3.06
CA VAL A 44 -4.05 -8.41 -2.51
C VAL A 44 -4.65 -9.32 -1.43
N GLU A 45 -4.48 -10.64 -1.56
CA GLU A 45 -5.16 -11.60 -0.69
C GLU A 45 -4.55 -11.67 0.71
N ASN A 46 -3.22 -11.52 0.84
CA ASN A 46 -2.49 -11.93 2.06
C ASN A 46 -1.47 -10.90 2.54
N SER A 47 -1.29 -9.76 1.86
CA SER A 47 -0.18 -8.86 2.19
C SER A 47 -0.28 -8.25 3.59
N GLU A 48 -1.48 -7.91 4.05
CA GLU A 48 -1.65 -7.33 5.39
C GLU A 48 -1.27 -8.32 6.49
N GLU A 49 -1.80 -9.55 6.41
CA GLU A 49 -1.48 -10.62 7.37
C GLU A 49 0.02 -10.94 7.36
N PHE A 50 0.62 -11.04 6.18
CA PHE A 50 2.05 -11.29 6.04
C PHE A 50 2.87 -10.18 6.67
N VAL A 51 2.54 -8.92 6.42
CA VAL A 51 3.20 -7.79 7.07
C VAL A 51 3.02 -7.92 8.58
N LEU A 52 1.80 -8.08 9.09
CA LEU A 52 1.52 -8.15 10.53
C LEU A 52 2.23 -9.30 11.25
N SER A 53 2.59 -10.38 10.54
CA SER A 53 3.40 -11.48 11.07
C SER A 53 4.89 -11.17 11.28
N LEU A 54 5.40 -10.09 10.68
CA LEU A 54 6.79 -9.66 10.83
C LEU A 54 7.06 -9.07 12.21
N PRO A 55 8.32 -9.12 12.69
CA PRO A 55 8.71 -8.46 13.93
C PRO A 55 8.61 -6.94 13.81
N GLU A 56 8.30 -6.28 14.92
CA GLU A 56 8.42 -4.82 15.03
C GLU A 56 9.91 -4.44 15.08
N VAL A 57 10.33 -3.56 14.16
CA VAL A 57 11.73 -3.14 13.96
C VAL A 57 11.89 -1.61 13.93
N SER A 58 10.77 -0.89 14.00
CA SER A 58 10.72 0.56 13.82
C SER A 58 9.80 1.21 14.84
N ASP A 59 10.23 2.35 15.35
CA ASP A 59 9.30 3.34 15.88
C ASP A 59 8.55 4.03 14.74
N VAL A 60 7.50 4.79 15.04
CA VAL A 60 6.62 5.37 14.00
C VAL A 60 6.40 6.86 14.17
N ASP A 61 6.30 7.55 13.04
CA ASP A 61 5.78 8.90 12.95
C ASP A 61 4.37 8.84 12.34
N ARG A 62 3.37 9.30 13.09
CA ARG A 62 1.96 9.32 12.64
C ARG A 62 1.73 10.62 11.88
N VAL A 63 1.39 10.49 10.60
CA VAL A 63 1.17 11.65 9.72
C VAL A 63 -0.26 12.17 9.86
N THR A 64 -1.24 11.29 10.08
CA THR A 64 -2.65 11.66 10.26
C THR A 64 -3.19 11.28 11.65
N ALA A 65 -4.06 12.12 12.21
CA ALA A 65 -4.64 11.94 13.55
C ALA A 65 -6.02 11.24 13.55
N ARG A 66 -6.46 10.67 12.42
CA ARG A 66 -7.86 10.26 12.22
C ARG A 66 -8.15 8.87 12.82
N ALA A 67 -9.07 8.76 13.77
CA ALA A 67 -9.45 7.48 14.41
C ALA A 67 -9.72 6.36 13.39
N GLY A 68 -9.01 5.24 13.54
CA GLY A 68 -8.85 4.16 12.52
C GLY A 68 -7.38 3.75 12.32
N VAL A 69 -6.44 4.62 12.74
CA VAL A 69 -4.97 4.55 12.57
C VAL A 69 -4.24 3.29 13.09
N ASN A 70 -4.89 2.36 13.79
CA ASN A 70 -4.12 1.34 14.49
C ASN A 70 -3.41 0.38 13.52
N ALA A 71 -4.08 -0.06 12.46
CA ALA A 71 -3.47 -0.95 11.47
C ALA A 71 -2.27 -0.30 10.76
N PHE A 72 -2.40 0.97 10.34
CA PHE A 72 -1.32 1.72 9.70
C PHE A 72 -0.08 1.86 10.58
N VAL A 73 -0.28 2.04 11.89
CA VAL A 73 0.81 2.08 12.88
C VAL A 73 1.46 0.71 13.00
N GLU A 74 0.68 -0.36 13.02
CA GLU A 74 1.20 -1.72 13.11
C GLU A 74 2.04 -2.08 11.87
N PHE A 75 1.65 -1.64 10.67
CA PHE A 75 2.47 -1.78 9.47
C PHE A 75 3.77 -0.97 9.57
N ALA A 76 3.68 0.29 10.00
CA ALA A 76 4.85 1.15 10.15
C ALA A 76 5.83 0.67 11.22
N LYS A 77 5.37 0.05 12.31
CA LYS A 77 6.25 -0.57 13.30
C LYS A 77 7.10 -1.71 12.73
N ARG A 78 6.64 -2.35 11.65
CA ARG A 78 7.36 -3.39 10.91
C ARG A 78 8.19 -2.83 9.76
N GLY A 79 8.34 -1.51 9.71
CA GLY A 79 9.19 -0.80 8.76
C GLY A 79 8.56 -0.53 7.39
N PHE A 80 7.24 -0.68 7.25
CA PHE A 80 6.53 -0.34 6.01
C PHE A 80 6.01 1.09 6.06
N PHE A 81 6.13 1.84 4.96
CA PHE A 81 5.27 3.02 4.81
C PHE A 81 3.82 2.58 4.63
N ALA A 82 2.89 3.29 5.25
CA ALA A 82 1.49 2.90 5.27
C ALA A 82 0.64 3.99 4.59
N TYR A 83 -0.04 3.60 3.51
CA TYR A 83 -0.78 4.48 2.61
C TYR A 83 -2.24 4.05 2.51
N ASP A 84 -3.16 5.01 2.40
CA ASP A 84 -4.60 4.75 2.30
C ASP A 84 -5.23 5.49 1.11
N TRP A 85 -6.09 4.81 0.38
CA TRP A 85 -6.97 5.45 -0.60
C TRP A 85 -8.19 6.05 0.10
N SER A 86 -8.05 7.29 0.56
CA SER A 86 -9.04 7.97 1.40
C SER A 86 -10.17 8.67 0.62
N ASP A 87 -10.15 8.64 -0.71
CA ASP A 87 -11.11 9.34 -1.58
C ASP A 87 -12.52 8.77 -1.58
N VAL A 88 -12.69 7.53 -1.12
CA VAL A 88 -14.00 6.91 -0.88
C VAL A 88 -14.88 7.73 0.07
N HIS A 89 -14.27 8.56 0.90
CA HIS A 89 -14.95 9.42 1.86
C HIS A 89 -15.02 10.90 1.43
N ARG A 90 -14.54 11.23 0.22
CA ARG A 90 -14.48 12.60 -0.28
C ARG A 90 -15.47 12.85 -1.42
N ASP A 91 -16.01 14.06 -1.46
CA ASP A 91 -16.70 14.54 -2.65
C ASP A 91 -15.72 14.58 -3.83
N SER A 92 -16.25 14.38 -5.05
CA SER A 92 -15.45 14.35 -6.28
C SER A 92 -14.60 15.62 -6.52
N ARG A 93 -15.02 16.76 -5.96
CA ARG A 93 -14.27 18.04 -6.01
C ARG A 93 -13.11 18.13 -5.01
N GLN A 94 -13.08 17.23 -4.02
CA GLN A 94 -12.07 17.15 -2.97
C GLN A 94 -11.19 15.89 -3.11
N ALA A 95 -11.42 15.07 -4.13
CA ALA A 95 -10.66 13.86 -4.40
C ALA A 95 -9.18 14.17 -4.60
N LEU A 96 -8.32 13.48 -3.85
CA LEU A 96 -6.86 13.55 -3.94
C LEU A 96 -6.33 12.81 -5.16
N ARG A 97 -7.09 11.84 -5.67
CA ARG A 97 -6.73 10.95 -6.79
C ARG A 97 -5.40 10.24 -6.57
N GLY A 98 -5.11 9.94 -5.31
CA GLY A 98 -3.87 9.32 -4.88
C GLY A 98 -4.01 8.70 -3.50
N TYR A 99 -3.10 7.81 -3.19
CA TYR A 99 -2.95 7.23 -1.87
C TYR A 99 -2.27 8.23 -0.93
N GLU A 100 -2.89 8.45 0.22
CA GLU A 100 -2.43 9.40 1.24
C GLU A 100 -1.61 8.68 2.30
N LEU A 101 -0.44 9.23 2.62
CA LEU A 101 0.43 8.69 3.66
C LEU A 101 -0.25 8.81 5.03
N GLN A 102 -0.48 7.67 5.68
CA GLN A 102 -1.07 7.61 7.03
C GLN A 102 0.00 7.51 8.11
N CYS A 103 1.04 6.68 7.87
CA CYS A 103 2.09 6.46 8.85
C CYS A 103 3.45 6.19 8.19
N ARG A 104 4.51 6.72 8.81
CA ARG A 104 5.89 6.58 8.38
C ARG A 104 6.69 5.77 9.41
N PRO A 105 7.46 4.76 8.99
CA PRO A 105 8.46 4.13 9.86
C PRO A 105 9.67 5.05 10.05
N LEU A 106 10.23 5.10 11.26
CA LEU A 106 11.52 5.76 11.50
C LEU A 106 12.71 4.94 10.97
N ASN A 107 12.58 3.61 10.95
CA ASN A 107 13.52 2.65 10.38
C ASN A 107 12.83 1.88 9.24
N PRO A 108 12.73 2.48 8.02
CA PRO A 108 12.08 1.82 6.90
C PRO A 108 12.85 0.57 6.47
N LEU A 109 12.11 -0.52 6.24
CA LEU A 109 12.66 -1.71 5.61
C LEU A 109 12.87 -1.48 4.11
N THR A 110 13.81 -2.24 3.56
CA THR A 110 14.02 -2.37 2.13
C THR A 110 13.53 -3.72 1.63
N LEU A 111 13.40 -3.85 0.31
CA LEU A 111 13.04 -5.09 -0.36
C LEU A 111 13.92 -6.28 0.09
N PHE A 112 15.20 -6.03 0.38
CA PHE A 112 16.15 -7.08 0.76
C PHE A 112 16.02 -7.54 2.22
N ASP A 113 15.35 -6.75 3.07
CA ASP A 113 15.07 -7.11 4.45
C ASP A 113 13.84 -8.04 4.57
N LEU A 114 13.06 -8.16 3.49
CA LEU A 114 11.83 -8.97 3.49
C LEU A 114 12.08 -10.47 3.35
N PRO A 115 11.26 -11.31 4.02
CA PRO A 115 11.21 -12.75 3.72
C PRO A 115 10.86 -13.02 2.26
N ALA A 116 11.38 -14.12 1.71
CA ALA A 116 11.29 -14.42 0.28
C ALA A 116 9.87 -14.32 -0.34
N PRO A 117 8.78 -14.82 0.30
CA PRO A 117 7.44 -14.70 -0.26
C PRO A 117 6.98 -13.25 -0.41
N LEU A 118 7.13 -12.44 0.65
CA LEU A 118 6.71 -11.05 0.64
C LEU A 118 7.61 -10.18 -0.24
N ARG A 119 8.91 -10.51 -0.28
CA ARG A 119 9.87 -9.89 -1.20
C ARG A 119 9.43 -10.05 -2.66
N ALA A 120 9.05 -11.26 -3.07
CA ALA A 120 8.61 -11.50 -4.44
C ALA A 120 7.36 -10.66 -4.81
N LEU A 121 6.42 -10.52 -3.88
CA LEU A 121 5.23 -9.70 -4.06
C LEU A 121 5.57 -8.20 -4.18
N ALA A 122 6.41 -7.69 -3.28
CA ALA A 122 6.84 -6.30 -3.28
C ALA A 122 7.73 -5.96 -4.49
N GLU A 123 8.52 -6.91 -4.98
CA GLU A 123 9.35 -6.75 -6.18
C GLU A 123 8.52 -6.75 -7.46
N ALA A 124 7.44 -7.54 -7.52
CA ALA A 124 6.54 -7.58 -8.66
C ALA A 124 5.88 -6.22 -8.93
N THR A 125 5.63 -5.42 -7.88
CA THR A 125 5.10 -4.06 -8.01
C THR A 125 6.16 -3.03 -7.64
N ARG A 126 6.91 -2.58 -8.65
CA ARG A 126 7.93 -1.54 -8.49
C ARG A 126 7.45 -0.19 -9.00
N LEU A 127 7.29 0.78 -8.09
CA LEU A 127 6.93 2.16 -8.42
C LEU A 127 8.21 2.97 -8.67
N SER A 128 8.70 2.92 -9.91
CA SER A 128 10.05 3.42 -10.25
C SER A 128 10.22 4.94 -10.20
N ASP A 129 9.13 5.70 -10.26
CA ASP A 129 9.12 7.17 -10.22
C ASP A 129 8.66 7.73 -8.86
N VAL A 130 8.54 6.87 -7.85
CA VAL A 130 8.04 7.21 -6.52
C VAL A 130 9.13 7.02 -5.48
N THR A 131 9.13 7.88 -4.46
CA THR A 131 9.84 7.65 -3.20
C THR A 131 8.83 7.65 -2.08
N PHE A 132 8.84 6.60 -1.27
CA PHE A 132 7.91 6.49 -0.14
C PHE A 132 8.22 7.54 0.94
N GLY A 133 7.17 7.94 1.65
CA GLY A 133 7.17 9.09 2.54
C GLY A 133 6.67 10.39 1.90
N ALA A 134 6.43 10.43 0.58
CA ALA A 134 5.65 11.50 -0.05
C ALA A 134 4.22 11.51 0.52
N PRO A 135 3.60 12.69 0.74
CA PRO A 135 2.28 12.78 1.36
C PRO A 135 1.18 12.13 0.51
N ILE A 136 1.31 12.20 -0.82
CA ILE A 136 0.38 11.61 -1.78
C ILE A 136 1.17 10.83 -2.83
N ILE A 137 0.73 9.62 -3.14
CA ILE A 137 1.22 8.81 -4.25
C ILE A 137 0.10 8.62 -5.26
N VAL A 138 0.32 9.07 -6.48
CA VAL A 138 -0.57 8.78 -7.61
C VAL A 138 -0.06 7.52 -8.29
N ILE A 139 -0.92 6.51 -8.40
CA ILE A 139 -0.62 5.30 -9.16
C ILE A 139 -0.90 5.61 -10.64
N GLY A 140 0.17 5.81 -11.40
CA GLY A 140 0.10 5.99 -12.85
C GLY A 140 0.18 4.65 -13.57
N ASP A 141 -0.96 4.11 -13.99
CA ASP A 141 -1.15 3.64 -15.36
C ASP A 141 -2.65 3.36 -15.61
N GLN A 142 -3.31 4.31 -16.26
CA GLN A 142 -4.57 4.08 -16.97
C GLN A 142 -4.37 4.61 -18.39
N VAL A 143 -3.35 4.11 -19.07
CA VAL A 143 -3.15 4.36 -20.50
C VAL A 143 -2.93 3.02 -21.19
N SER A 144 -4.03 2.43 -21.65
CA SER A 144 -4.19 2.19 -23.08
C SER A 144 -5.65 2.11 -23.49
#